data_AF-A0A3P7MSC8-F1
#
_entry.id   AF-A0A3P7MSC8-F1
#
_cell.length_a   1.000
_cell.length_b   1.000
_cell.length_c   1.000
_cell.angle_alpha   90.00
_cell.angle_beta   90.00
_cell.angle_gamma   90.00
#
_symmetry.space_group_name_H-M   'P 1'
#
loop_
_entity.id
_entity.type
_entity.pdbx_description
1 polymer ?
#
loop_
_entity_poly.entity_id
_entity_poly.type
_entity_poly.pdbx_seq_one_letter_code
_entity_poly.pdbx_strand_id
1 'polypeptide(L)' 'MRSSSSFTIMLQPGMPAPNFQGTAVVNGEFKQIALNDYKGKYVILFFYPLDL' A
#
# COMPACT_ATOMS: atom_id res chain seq x y z
N MET A 1 -4.89 -31.30 14.69
CA MET A 1 -5.26 -30.59 13.44
C MET A 1 -6.32 -29.54 13.77
N ARG A 2 -5.94 -28.26 13.96
CA ARG A 2 -6.89 -27.15 13.87
C ARG A 2 -6.16 -25.82 13.68
N SER A 3 -6.41 -25.24 12.50
CA SER A 3 -6.34 -23.82 12.16
C SER A 3 -4.98 -23.13 12.26
N SER A 4 -4.24 -23.13 11.14
CA SER A 4 -3.35 -22.01 10.81
C SER A 4 -4.24 -20.77 10.64
N SER A 5 -4.37 -19.98 11.69
CA SER A 5 -4.96 -18.64 11.59
C SER A 5 -4.09 -17.85 10.62
N SER A 6 -4.57 -17.62 9.40
CA SER A 6 -3.97 -16.63 8.51
C SER A 6 -3.97 -15.30 9.26
N PHE A 7 -2.80 -14.83 9.68
CA PHE A 7 -2.65 -13.48 10.23
C PHE A 7 -2.93 -12.50 9.10
N THR A 8 -4.19 -12.07 8.95
CA THR A 8 -4.53 -10.94 8.09
C THR A 8 -3.97 -9.70 8.75
N ILE A 9 -2.95 -9.08 8.15
CA ILE A 9 -2.43 -7.79 8.60
C ILE A 9 -3.54 -6.77 8.38
N MET A 10 -4.19 -6.35 9.47
CA MET A 10 -5.20 -5.30 9.45
C MET A 10 -4.50 -3.93 9.44
N LEU A 11 -5.00 -3.00 8.63
CA LEU A 11 -4.61 -1.59 8.71
C LEU A 11 -5.08 -1.02 10.06
N GLN A 12 -4.13 -0.65 10.92
CA GLN A 12 -4.40 -0.10 12.25
C GLN A 12 -3.62 1.20 12.48
N PRO A 13 -4.22 2.23 13.09
CA PRO A 13 -3.52 3.45 13.46
C PRO A 13 -2.34 3.17 14.40
N GLY A 14 -1.22 3.88 14.19
CA GLY A 14 -0.01 3.73 15.01
C GLY A 14 0.84 2.49 14.71
N MET A 15 0.34 1.55 13.91
CA MET A 15 1.10 0.41 13.42
C MET A 15 1.79 0.76 12.09
N PRO A 16 2.89 0.07 11.73
CA PRO A 16 3.49 0.23 10.40
C PRO A 16 2.44 -0.03 9.31
N ALA A 17 2.37 0.87 8.33
CA ALA A 17 1.51 0.67 7.17
C ALA A 17 1.93 -0.61 6.43
N PRO A 18 0.99 -1.43 5.94
CA PRO A 18 1.31 -2.61 5.15
C PRO A 18 2.17 -2.24 3.93
N ASN A 19 3.22 -3.02 3.69
CA ASN A 19 4.06 -2.77 2.53
C ASN A 19 3.27 -3.02 1.24
N PHE A 20 3.43 -2.15 0.26
CA PHE A 20 2.87 -2.32 -1.08
C PHE A 20 3.95 -2.05 -2.12
N GLN A 21 3.77 -2.68 -3.28
CA GLN A 21 4.52 -2.41 -4.49
C GLN A 21 3.62 -2.62 -5.70
N GLY A 22 3.76 -1.78 -6.72
CA GLY A 22 3.01 -1.94 -7.96
C GLY A 22 3.38 -0.93 -9.03
N THR A 23 2.84 -1.13 -10.23
CA THR A 23 3.04 -0.24 -11.37
C THR A 23 2.10 0.95 -11.24
N ALA A 24 2.66 2.16 -11.33
CA ALA A 24 1.90 3.41 -11.32
C ALA A 24 2.28 4.28 -12.51
N VAL A 25 1.39 5.20 -12.90
CA VAL A 25 1.69 6.26 -13.87
C VAL A 25 2.22 7.47 -13.10
N VAL A 26 3.48 7.83 -13.34
CA VAL A 26 4.16 8.98 -12.73
C VAL A 26 4.67 9.87 -13.86
N ASN A 27 4.16 11.11 -13.93
CA ASN A 27 4.46 12.05 -15.02
C ASN A 27 4.22 11.47 -16.42
N GLY A 28 3.15 10.67 -16.59
CA GLY A 28 2.80 10.06 -17.88
C GLY A 28 3.56 8.77 -18.22
N GLU A 29 4.48 8.31 -17.36
CA GLU A 29 5.26 7.09 -17.58
C GLU A 29 4.90 6.00 -16.57
N PHE A 30 4.93 4.74 -17.01
CA PHE A 30 4.80 3.60 -16.09
C PHE A 30 6.09 3.41 -15.28
N LYS A 31 5.97 3.41 -13.95
CA LYS A 31 7.07 3.17 -13.02
C LYS A 31 6.67 2.16 -11.96
N GLN A 32 7.62 1.33 -11.54
CA GLN A 32 7.46 0.56 -10.31
C GLN A 32 7.63 1.48 -9.11
N ILE A 33 6.65 1.46 -8.20
CA ILE A 33 6.70 2.18 -6.93
C ILE A 33 6.50 1.21 -5.78
N ALA A 34 7.13 1.48 -4.65
CA ALA A 34 6.91 0.81 -3.38
C ALA A 34 6.74 1.83 -2.25
N LEU A 35 6.04 1.45 -1.17
CA LEU A 35 5.91 2.31 0.02
C LEU A 35 7.28 2.77 0.55
N ASN A 36 8.27 1.89 0.47
CA ASN A 36 9.62 2.13 0.95
C ASN A 36 10.35 3.28 0.22
N ASP A 37 9.95 3.60 -1.02
CA ASP A 37 10.54 4.68 -1.81
C ASP A 37 10.23 6.07 -1.22
N TYR A 38 9.24 6.16 -0.33
CA TYR A 38 8.78 7.40 0.31
C TYR A 38 9.23 7.54 1.76
N LYS A 39 10.18 6.73 2.23
CA LYS A 39 10.72 6.85 3.60
C LYS A 39 11.20 8.27 3.91
N GLY A 40 10.89 8.74 5.12
CA GLY A 40 11.21 10.10 5.58
C GLY A 40 10.26 11.19 5.08
N LYS A 41 9.22 10.83 4.31
CA LYS A 41 8.15 11.75 3.88
C LYS A 41 6.81 11.30 4.44
N TYR A 42 5.92 12.26 4.68
CA TYR A 42 4.51 11.95 4.91
C TYR A 42 3.87 11.51 3.59
N VAL A 43 3.13 10.41 3.63
CA VAL A 43 2.44 9.83 2.48
C VAL A 43 0.94 9.80 2.76
N ILE A 44 0.16 10.33 1.83
CA ILE A 44 -1.30 10.20 1.81
C ILE A 44 -1.65 9.21 0.70
N LEU A 45 -2.25 8.09 1.05
CA LEU A 45 -2.75 7.08 0.11
C LEU A 45 -4.29 7.11 0.14
N PHE A 46 -4.90 7.31 -1.01
CA PHE A 46 -6.35 7.36 -1.16
C PHE A 46 -6.79 6.38 -2.24
N PHE A 47 -7.87 5.65 -1.98
CA PHE A 47 -8.53 4.79 -2.95
C PHE A 47 -9.82 5.46 -3.37
N TYR A 48 -10.00 5.68 -4.67
CA TYR A 48 -11.23 6.19 -5.24
C TYR A 48 -11.83 5.12 -6.17
N PRO A 49 -13.15 4.90 -6.14
CA PRO A 49 -13.80 4.11 -7.17
C PRO A 49 -13.62 4.83 -8.49
N LEU A 50 -13.38 4.08 -9.57
CA LEU A 50 -13.40 4.67 -10.90
C LEU A 50 -14.81 5.18 -11.17
N ASP A 51 -14.99 6.49 -11.34
CA ASP A 51 -16.24 7.07 -11.80
C ASP A 51 -16.55 6.48 -13.19
N LEU A 52 -17.56 5.61 -13.23
CA LEU A 52 -18.28 5.21 -14.42
C LEU A 52 -19.77 5.53 -14.22
#